data_AF-A0A0N8KBF5-F1
#
_entry.id   AF-A0A0N8KBF5-F1
#
_cell.length_a   1.000
_cell.length_b   1.000
_cell.length_c   1.000
_cell.angle_alpha   90.00
_cell.angle_beta   90.00
_cell.angle_gamma   90.00
#
_symmetry.space_group_name_H-M   'P 1'
#
loop_
_entity.id
_entity.type
_entity.pdbx_description
1 polymer ?
#
loop_
_entity_poly.entity_id
_entity_poly.type
_entity_poly.pdbx_seq_one_letter_code
_entity_poly.pdbx_strand_id
1 'polypeptide(L)'
;MQFATVQPIISRPDLPVITDEEAAALARATVNLFRAWGLTDNEARTLLGDMAQRTWARWKTGDIGRIDRDLRARMAILMGIHKALRYLFTDPARGYAWIRKPSEAFGGHSALDVMLRGEITDLIDLRAYLDAERGAW
;
A
#
# COMPACT_ATOMS: atom_id res chain seq x y z
N MET A 1 9.17 11.93 -13.26
CA MET A 1 8.16 10.88 -13.03
C MET A 1 6.84 11.54 -12.71
N GLN A 2 5.74 11.16 -13.38
CA GLN A 2 4.43 11.78 -13.19
C GLN A 2 3.57 10.90 -12.27
N PHE A 3 3.13 11.44 -11.14
CA PHE A 3 2.15 10.80 -10.26
C PHE A 3 0.76 10.85 -10.93
N ALA A 4 -0.06 9.84 -10.68
CA ALA A 4 -1.46 9.85 -11.06
C ALA A 4 -2.17 10.97 -10.28
N THR A 5 -3.00 11.76 -10.96
CA THR A 5 -3.80 12.79 -10.29
C THR A 5 -4.79 12.12 -9.34
N VAL A 6 -4.66 12.40 -8.04
CA VAL A 6 -5.61 11.93 -7.03
C VAL A 6 -6.61 13.05 -6.77
N GLN A 7 -7.80 12.93 -7.36
CA GLN A 7 -8.93 13.77 -6.97
C GLN A 7 -9.49 13.24 -5.64
N PRO A 8 -9.61 14.08 -4.61
CA PRO A 8 -10.23 13.69 -3.35
C PRO A 8 -11.71 13.41 -3.59
N ILE A 9 -12.24 12.45 -2.83
CA ILE A 9 -13.67 12.13 -2.78
C ILE A 9 -14.15 12.31 -1.34
N ILE A 10 -15.45 12.46 -1.16
CA ILE A 10 -16.06 12.46 0.17
C ILE A 10 -16.15 11.02 0.65
N SER A 11 -15.54 10.71 1.79
CA SER A 11 -15.65 9.37 2.39
C SER A 11 -17.07 9.12 2.89
N ARG A 12 -17.52 7.87 2.82
CA ARG A 12 -18.84 7.42 3.27
C ARG A 12 -18.72 6.48 4.48
N PRO A 13 -18.33 7.00 5.66
CA PRO A 13 -18.16 6.19 6.87
C PRO A 13 -19.48 5.62 7.41
N ASP A 14 -20.61 6.12 6.91
CA ASP A 14 -21.95 5.59 7.16
C ASP A 14 -22.18 4.20 6.55
N LEU A 15 -21.36 3.79 5.58
CA LEU A 15 -21.42 2.48 4.96
C LEU A 15 -20.37 1.53 5.55
N PRO A 16 -20.69 0.25 5.80
CA PRO A 16 -19.78 -0.71 6.39
C PRO A 16 -18.73 -1.26 5.41
N VAL A 17 -18.63 -0.69 4.20
CA VAL A 17 -17.78 -1.16 3.11
C VAL A 17 -17.14 0.02 2.39
N ILE A 18 -15.93 -0.21 1.88
CA ILE A 18 -15.29 0.70 0.90
C ILE A 18 -16.16 0.68 -0.35
N THR A 19 -16.71 1.83 -0.74
CA THR A 19 -17.52 2.02 -1.95
C THR A 19 -16.69 1.92 -3.23
N ASP A 20 -17.32 1.76 -4.39
CA ASP A 20 -16.60 1.71 -5.67
C ASP A 20 -15.81 2.99 -5.97
N GLU A 21 -16.35 4.17 -5.60
CA GLU A 21 -15.63 5.43 -5.71
C GLU A 21 -14.41 5.49 -4.79
N GLU A 22 -14.55 5.06 -3.53
CA GLU A 22 -13.44 4.97 -2.58
C GLU A 22 -12.37 4.00 -3.04
N ALA A 23 -12.76 2.85 -3.59
CA ALA A 23 -11.81 1.89 -4.14
C ALA A 23 -11.08 2.45 -5.36
N ALA A 24 -11.76 3.18 -6.25
CA ALA A 24 -11.13 3.82 -7.40
C ALA A 24 -10.13 4.92 -6.96
N ALA A 25 -10.48 5.72 -5.94
CA ALA A 25 -9.59 6.71 -5.36
C ALA A 25 -8.37 6.05 -4.69
N LEU A 26 -8.61 4.96 -3.95
CA LEU A 26 -7.58 4.18 -3.31
C LEU A 26 -6.61 3.56 -4.32
N ALA A 27 -7.11 3.03 -5.44
CA ALA A 27 -6.27 2.48 -6.51
C ALA A 27 -5.32 3.54 -7.10
N ARG A 28 -5.81 4.77 -7.37
CA ARG A 28 -4.95 5.87 -7.84
C ARG A 28 -3.88 6.23 -6.81
N ALA A 29 -4.25 6.25 -5.53
CA ALA A 29 -3.31 6.51 -4.43
C ALA A 29 -2.27 5.39 -4.29
N THR A 30 -2.67 4.12 -4.43
CA THR A 30 -1.78 2.95 -4.38
C THR A 30 -0.76 2.97 -5.52
N VAL A 31 -1.17 3.34 -6.74
CA VAL A 31 -0.22 3.51 -7.86
C VAL A 31 0.86 4.55 -7.51
N ASN A 32 0.48 5.65 -6.85
CA ASN A 32 1.43 6.67 -6.43
C ASN A 32 2.32 6.21 -5.27
N LEU A 33 1.75 5.49 -4.30
CA LEU A 33 2.49 4.90 -3.20
C LEU A 33 3.59 3.97 -3.71
N PHE A 34 3.27 3.07 -4.63
CA PHE A 34 4.24 2.13 -5.20
C PHE A 34 5.35 2.84 -5.98
N ARG A 35 5.05 3.96 -6.65
CA ARG A 35 6.08 4.83 -7.25
C ARG A 35 6.98 5.46 -6.19
N ALA A 36 6.41 5.96 -5.09
CA ALA A 36 7.16 6.58 -4.00
C ALA A 36 8.07 5.57 -3.27
N TRP A 37 7.63 4.32 -3.19
CA TRP A 37 8.41 3.18 -2.68
C TRP A 37 9.40 2.60 -3.69
N GLY A 38 9.36 3.07 -4.94
CA GLY A 38 10.22 2.59 -6.02
C GLY A 38 10.00 1.11 -6.32
N LEU A 39 8.76 0.62 -6.23
CA LEU A 39 8.45 -0.78 -6.51
C LEU A 39 8.56 -1.10 -8.01
N THR A 40 9.04 -2.30 -8.31
CA THR A 40 8.95 -2.88 -9.65
C THR A 40 7.50 -3.29 -9.97
N ASP A 41 7.21 -3.48 -11.25
CA ASP A 41 5.90 -3.99 -11.68
C ASP A 41 5.60 -5.40 -11.14
N ASN A 42 6.63 -6.20 -10.84
CA ASN A 42 6.43 -7.51 -10.24
C ASN A 42 6.05 -7.39 -8.77
N GLU A 43 6.84 -6.63 -8.00
CA GLU A 43 6.58 -6.35 -6.58
C GLU A 43 5.17 -5.76 -6.39
N ALA A 44 4.81 -4.75 -7.19
CA ALA A 44 3.48 -4.13 -7.15
C ALA A 44 2.34 -5.14 -7.34
N ARG A 45 2.49 -6.08 -8.30
CA ARG A 45 1.46 -7.07 -8.59
C ARG A 45 1.33 -8.09 -7.47
N THR A 46 2.44 -8.55 -6.90
CA THR A 46 2.44 -9.45 -5.74
C THR A 46 1.70 -8.82 -4.55
N LEU A 47 2.00 -7.54 -4.24
CA LEU A 47 1.30 -6.83 -3.16
C LEU A 47 -0.21 -6.66 -3.40
N LEU A 48 -0.62 -6.68 -4.67
CA LEU A 48 -2.01 -6.60 -5.11
C LEU A 48 -2.66 -7.97 -5.36
N GLY A 49 -2.12 -9.05 -4.77
CA GLY A 49 -2.69 -10.40 -4.89
C GLY A 49 -2.47 -11.02 -6.26
N ASP A 50 -1.23 -10.98 -6.74
CA ASP A 50 -0.81 -11.47 -8.06
C ASP A 50 -1.63 -10.92 -9.22
N MET A 51 -1.91 -9.61 -9.15
CA MET A 51 -2.62 -8.90 -10.21
C MET A 51 -1.99 -9.16 -11.59
N ALA A 52 -2.84 -9.44 -12.58
CA ALA A 52 -2.40 -9.63 -13.96
C ALA A 52 -1.64 -8.41 -14.50
N GLN A 53 -0.53 -8.64 -15.19
CA GLN A 53 0.34 -7.57 -15.73
C GLN A 53 -0.42 -6.55 -16.58
N ARG A 54 -1.35 -7.02 -17.42
CA ARG A 54 -2.17 -6.15 -18.26
C ARG A 54 -3.07 -5.22 -17.43
N THR A 55 -3.64 -5.72 -16.33
CA THR A 55 -4.46 -4.92 -15.41
C THR A 55 -3.61 -3.84 -14.73
N TRP A 56 -2.44 -4.22 -14.22
CA TRP A 56 -1.51 -3.26 -13.62
C TRP A 56 -1.04 -2.17 -14.60
N ALA A 57 -0.76 -2.54 -15.85
CA ALA A 57 -0.39 -1.58 -16.89
C ALA A 57 -1.51 -0.56 -17.15
N ARG A 58 -2.77 -0.99 -17.22
CA ARG A 58 -3.94 -0.10 -17.38
C ARG A 58 -4.08 0.85 -16.18
N TRP A 59 -3.93 0.33 -14.96
CA TRP A 59 -4.04 1.14 -13.75
C TRP A 59 -3.04 2.30 -13.71
N LYS A 60 -1.80 2.05 -14.18
CA LYS A 60 -0.77 3.10 -14.27
C LYS A 60 -1.15 4.27 -15.19
N THR A 61 -2.07 4.04 -16.14
CA THR A 61 -2.60 5.04 -17.07
C THR A 61 -3.93 5.67 -16.63
N GLY A 62 -4.43 5.30 -15.44
CA GLY A 62 -5.68 5.82 -14.87
C GLY A 62 -6.93 5.02 -15.24
N ASP A 63 -6.80 4.01 -16.09
CA ASP A 63 -7.87 3.08 -16.43
C ASP A 63 -8.02 2.01 -15.34
N ILE A 64 -8.70 2.40 -14.26
CA ILE A 64 -8.99 1.55 -13.11
C ILE A 64 -10.24 0.71 -13.40
N GLY A 65 -10.05 -0.61 -13.46
CA GLY A 65 -11.13 -1.57 -13.64
C GLY A 65 -11.89 -1.89 -12.34
N ARG A 66 -12.68 -2.97 -12.37
CA ARG A 66 -13.39 -3.47 -11.19
C ARG A 66 -12.40 -3.88 -10.08
N ILE A 67 -12.74 -3.52 -8.85
CA ILE A 67 -11.95 -3.84 -7.65
C ILE A 67 -12.81 -4.72 -6.74
N ASP A 68 -12.36 -5.94 -6.51
CA ASP A 68 -13.04 -6.88 -5.60
C ASP A 68 -12.73 -6.59 -4.12
N ARG A 69 -13.24 -7.45 -3.23
CA ARG A 69 -13.11 -7.28 -1.78
C ARG A 69 -11.68 -7.48 -1.28
N ASP A 70 -10.94 -8.42 -1.84
CA ASP A 70 -9.55 -8.70 -1.44
C ASP A 70 -8.66 -7.53 -1.81
N LEU A 71 -8.79 -7.04 -3.04
CA LEU A 71 -8.00 -5.93 -3.55
C LEU A 71 -8.28 -4.63 -2.76
N ARG A 72 -9.54 -4.40 -2.35
CA ARG A 72 -9.88 -3.30 -1.42
C ARG A 72 -9.14 -3.42 -0.10
N ALA A 73 -9.15 -4.61 0.50
CA ALA A 73 -8.50 -4.84 1.79
C ALA A 73 -6.98 -4.64 1.71
N ARG A 74 -6.33 -5.25 0.71
CA ARG A 74 -4.88 -5.11 0.48
C ARG A 74 -4.47 -3.64 0.31
N MET A 75 -5.15 -2.90 -0.57
CA MET A 75 -4.83 -1.49 -0.77
C MET A 75 -5.07 -0.63 0.48
N ALA A 76 -6.12 -0.92 1.26
CA ALA A 76 -6.40 -0.19 2.49
C ALA A 76 -5.32 -0.44 3.55
N ILE A 77 -4.86 -1.68 3.70
CA ILE A 77 -3.77 -2.03 4.61
C ILE A 77 -2.46 -1.36 4.17
N LEU A 78 -2.13 -1.39 2.88
CA LEU A 78 -0.94 -0.71 2.32
C LEU A 78 -0.98 0.80 2.58
N MET A 79 -2.14 1.44 2.43
CA MET A 79 -2.31 2.85 2.76
C MET A 79 -2.18 3.11 4.27
N GLY A 80 -2.64 2.17 5.09
CA GLY A 80 -2.36 2.15 6.52
C GLY A 80 -0.86 2.13 6.80
N ILE A 81 -0.11 1.18 6.24
CA ILE A 81 1.36 1.09 6.40
C ILE A 81 2.02 2.42 6.03
N HIS A 82 1.65 3.00 4.88
CA HIS A 82 2.12 4.32 4.48
C HIS A 82 1.83 5.40 5.56
N LYS A 83 0.59 5.47 6.06
CA LYS A 83 0.20 6.42 7.10
C LYS A 83 1.01 6.24 8.39
N ALA A 84 1.25 5.01 8.85
CA ALA A 84 2.08 4.76 10.03
C ALA A 84 3.52 5.24 9.83
N LEU A 85 4.13 4.95 8.67
CA LEU A 85 5.47 5.43 8.35
C LEU A 85 5.54 6.97 8.35
N ARG A 86 4.48 7.66 7.89
CA ARG A 86 4.42 9.13 7.96
C ARG A 86 4.32 9.69 9.37
N TYR A 87 3.89 8.89 10.35
CA TYR A 87 3.95 9.27 11.77
C TYR A 87 5.32 8.98 12.39
N LEU A 88 5.92 7.84 12.07
CA LEU A 88 7.23 7.45 12.61
C LEU A 88 8.39 8.29 12.04
N PHE A 89 8.27 8.75 10.80
CA PHE A 89 9.31 9.51 10.11
C PHE A 89 8.82 10.91 9.72
N THR A 90 9.43 11.94 10.31
CA THR A 90 9.20 13.34 9.94
C THR A 90 9.53 13.57 8.46
N ASP A 91 10.68 13.06 8.00
CA ASP A 91 11.08 13.04 6.60
C ASP A 91 10.43 11.84 5.87
N PRO A 92 9.50 12.06 4.93
CA PRO A 92 8.87 10.96 4.18
C PRO A 92 9.86 10.08 3.43
N ALA A 93 10.95 10.66 2.90
CA ALA A 93 11.91 9.91 2.10
C ALA A 93 12.59 8.82 2.94
N ARG A 94 12.86 9.10 4.22
CA ARG A 94 13.39 8.10 5.17
C ARG A 94 12.40 6.98 5.42
N GLY A 95 11.11 7.29 5.57
CA GLY A 95 10.06 6.27 5.73
C GLY A 95 9.94 5.37 4.49
N TYR A 96 10.08 5.93 3.28
CA TYR A 96 10.04 5.14 2.05
C TYR A 96 11.31 4.30 1.87
N ALA A 97 12.49 4.81 2.23
CA ALA A 97 13.72 4.03 2.20
C ALA A 97 13.71 2.90 3.25
N TRP A 98 13.08 3.13 4.40
CA TRP A 98 13.01 2.16 5.50
C TRP A 98 12.37 0.83 5.08
N ILE A 99 11.37 0.84 4.21
CA ILE A 99 10.67 -0.40 3.80
C ILE A 99 11.63 -1.42 3.16
N ARG A 100 12.70 -0.95 2.51
CA ARG A 100 13.70 -1.79 1.83
C ARG A 100 14.92 -2.08 2.70
N LYS A 101 15.00 -1.51 3.89
CA LYS A 101 16.13 -1.70 4.80
C LYS A 101 15.96 -3.00 5.59
N PRO A 102 16.98 -3.86 5.66
CA PRO A 102 17.02 -4.98 6.59
C PRO A 102 16.74 -4.56 8.03
N SER A 103 15.97 -5.38 8.76
CA SER A 103 15.61 -5.14 10.16
C SER A 103 15.75 -6.42 10.98
N GLU A 104 16.32 -6.29 12.19
CA GLU A 104 16.38 -7.40 13.15
C GLU A 104 14.99 -7.86 13.58
N ALA A 105 14.02 -6.94 13.64
CA ALA A 105 12.61 -7.27 13.93
C ALA A 105 11.99 -8.25 12.92
N PHE A 106 12.57 -8.35 11.72
CA PHE A 106 12.13 -9.25 10.66
C PHE A 106 13.17 -10.33 10.34
N GLY A 107 14.05 -10.66 11.29
CA GLY A 107 15.07 -11.71 11.12
C GLY A 107 16.12 -11.36 10.06
N GLY A 108 16.44 -10.07 9.89
CA GLY A 108 17.39 -9.59 8.88
C GLY A 108 16.77 -9.33 7.51
N HIS A 109 15.48 -9.59 7.32
CA HIS A 109 14.76 -9.20 6.11
C HIS A 109 14.28 -7.75 6.19
N SER A 110 13.95 -7.16 5.04
CA SER A 110 13.27 -5.87 5.00
C SER A 110 11.76 -6.02 5.18
N ALA A 111 11.07 -4.94 5.54
CA ALA A 111 9.62 -4.93 5.61
C ALA A 111 8.99 -5.27 4.24
N LEU A 112 9.61 -4.83 3.14
CA LEU A 112 9.18 -5.16 1.80
C LEU A 112 9.31 -6.66 1.51
N ASP A 113 10.40 -7.32 1.92
CA ASP A 113 10.55 -8.77 1.75
C ASP A 113 9.43 -9.55 2.45
N VAL A 114 9.02 -9.10 3.63
CA VAL A 114 7.88 -9.68 4.36
C VAL A 114 6.58 -9.50 3.55
N MET A 115 6.30 -8.27 3.09
CA MET A 115 5.10 -8.00 2.28
C MET A 115 5.08 -8.79 0.96
N LEU A 116 6.24 -9.03 0.36
CA LEU A 116 6.40 -9.73 -0.92
C LEU A 116 6.24 -11.25 -0.84
N ARG A 117 6.02 -11.82 0.35
CA ARG A 117 5.51 -13.19 0.47
C ARG A 117 4.12 -13.35 -0.14
N GLY A 118 3.37 -12.24 -0.29
CA GLY A 118 2.13 -12.18 -1.06
C GLY A 118 0.87 -12.42 -0.23
N GLU A 119 0.99 -12.95 0.98
CA GLU A 119 -0.16 -13.18 1.86
C GLU A 119 -0.71 -11.87 2.44
N ILE A 120 -2.03 -11.79 2.56
CA ILE A 120 -2.66 -10.61 3.17
C ILE A 120 -2.30 -10.48 4.65
N THR A 121 -2.06 -11.61 5.34
CA THR A 121 -1.64 -11.65 6.74
C THR A 121 -0.29 -10.97 6.94
N ASP A 122 0.68 -11.11 6.02
CA ASP A 122 1.96 -10.40 6.12
C ASP A 122 1.77 -8.87 6.10
N LEU A 123 0.79 -8.37 5.33
CA LEU A 123 0.45 -6.94 5.32
C LEU A 123 -0.20 -6.50 6.64
N ILE A 124 -1.12 -7.32 7.17
CA ILE A 124 -1.82 -7.05 8.43
C ILE A 124 -0.83 -7.03 9.60
N ASP A 125 0.05 -8.02 9.68
CA ASP A 125 1.03 -8.15 10.75
C ASP A 125 2.05 -7.01 10.72
N LEU A 126 2.52 -6.61 9.53
CA LEU A 126 3.40 -5.45 9.40
C LEU A 126 2.68 -4.14 9.82
N ARG A 127 1.41 -3.99 9.46
CA ARG A 127 0.61 -2.83 9.88
C ARG A 127 0.47 -2.80 11.41
N ALA A 128 0.18 -3.94 12.04
CA ALA A 128 0.07 -4.07 13.48
C ALA A 128 1.40 -3.77 14.19
N TYR A 129 2.51 -4.28 13.67
CA TYR A 129 3.86 -3.97 14.14
C TYR A 129 4.12 -2.47 14.14
N LEU A 130 3.86 -1.77 13.03
CA LEU A 130 4.07 -0.32 12.93
C LEU A 130 3.14 0.49 13.86
N ASP A 131 1.91 0.02 14.08
CA ASP A 131 0.98 0.66 15.02
C ASP A 131 1.43 0.49 16.48
N ALA A 132 2.03 -0.66 16.83
CA ALA A 132 2.62 -0.91 18.15
C ALA A 132 3.87 -0.04 18.39
N GLU A 133 4.76 0.06 17.40
CA GLU A 133 5.94 0.95 17.46
C GLU A 133 5.53 2.42 17.69
N ARG A 134 4.39 2.85 17.15
CA ARG A 134 3.85 4.19 17.41
C ARG A 134 3.36 4.38 18.86
N GLY A 135 2.81 3.34 19.48
CA GLY A 135 2.23 3.42 20.83
C GLY A 135 3.24 3.28 21.98
N ALA A 136 4.48 2.90 21.66
CA ALA A 136 5.56 2.70 22.62
C ALA A 136 6.32 3.99 23.02
N TRP A 137 5.90 5.15 22.50
CA TRP A 137 6.54 6.46 22.73
C TRP A 137 5.53 7.51 23.22
#